data_AF-A0A8H4WUD8-F1
#
_entry.id   AF-A0A8H4WUD8-F1
#
_cell.length_a   1.000
_cell.length_b   1.000
_cell.length_c   1.000
_cell.angle_alpha   90.00
_cell.angle_beta   90.00
_cell.angle_gamma   90.00
#
_symmetry.space_group_name_H-M   'P 1'
#
loop_
_entity.id
_entity.type
_entity.pdbx_description
1 polymer ?
#
loop_
_entity_poly.entity_id
_entity_poly.type
_entity_poly.pdbx_seq_one_letter_code
_entity_poly.pdbx_strand_id
1 'polypeptide(L)'
;MDQAASTNLLDQHNKLIFEILRSYRDLMNCATVHGMDKTNNNDFEAQNNKLNFRDPETMAAAGIRMQRKFDQLYENIKQLLALSRTIKELWVFGAPDRTDVHRQQKEERIDSDVTEVSRLLDNFDANSMRA
;
A
#
# COMPACT_ATOMS: atom_id res chain seq x y z
N MET A 1 7.42 -19.82 19.29
CA MET A 1 8.36 -18.69 19.06
C MET A 1 7.71 -17.62 18.16
N ASP A 2 6.39 -17.45 18.25
CA ASP A 2 5.57 -16.87 17.16
C ASP A 2 5.23 -15.39 17.37
N GLN A 3 5.49 -14.87 18.57
CA GLN A 3 5.11 -13.52 18.95
C GLN A 3 6.06 -12.44 18.40
N ALA A 4 7.29 -12.81 18.03
CA ALA A 4 8.29 -11.91 17.44
C ALA A 4 8.05 -11.66 15.94
N ALA A 5 7.46 -12.62 15.22
CA ALA A 5 7.14 -12.47 13.80
C ALA A 5 5.89 -11.60 13.60
N SER A 6 4.88 -11.74 14.47
CA SER A 6 3.65 -10.94 14.40
C SER A 6 3.85 -9.48 14.82
N THR A 7 4.71 -9.22 15.82
CA THR A 7 5.11 -7.85 16.20
C THR A 7 5.85 -7.13 15.06
N ASN A 8 6.73 -7.83 14.34
CA ASN A 8 7.42 -7.27 13.18
C ASN A 8 6.46 -6.90 12.03
N LEU A 9 5.49 -7.77 11.71
CA LEU A 9 4.52 -7.51 10.64
C LEU A 9 3.61 -6.32 10.94
N LEU A 10 3.13 -6.20 12.19
CA LEU A 10 2.31 -5.07 12.61
C LEU A 10 3.11 -3.76 12.59
N ASP A 11 4.35 -3.79 13.06
CA ASP A 11 5.25 -2.62 13.01
C ASP A 11 5.56 -2.22 11.57
N GLN A 12 5.80 -3.19 10.68
CA GLN A 12 6.00 -2.95 9.26
C GLN A 12 4.76 -2.35 8.60
N HIS A 13 3.57 -2.87 8.92
CA HIS A 13 2.30 -2.31 8.46
C HIS A 13 2.16 -0.85 8.90
N ASN A 14 2.33 -0.57 10.19
CA ASN A 14 2.16 0.77 10.75
C ASN A 14 3.17 1.76 10.16
N LYS A 15 4.42 1.32 9.95
CA LYS A 15 5.44 2.10 9.26
C LYS A 15 5.04 2.42 7.83
N LEU A 16 4.54 1.45 7.07
CA LEU A 16 4.09 1.67 5.69
C LEU A 16 2.91 2.65 5.62
N ILE A 17 1.91 2.50 6.51
CA ILE A 17 0.78 3.43 6.58
C ILE A 17 1.26 4.84 6.92
N PHE A 18 2.15 5.00 7.89
CA PHE A 18 2.74 6.29 8.23
C PHE A 18 3.47 6.91 7.02
N GLU A 19 4.31 6.15 6.33
CA GLU A 19 5.04 6.64 5.15
C GLU A 19 4.13 6.99 3.97
N ILE A 20 3.02 6.26 3.78
CA ILE A 20 1.98 6.58 2.78
C ILE A 20 1.32 7.91 3.12
N LEU A 21 0.81 8.08 4.34
CA LEU A 21 0.15 9.30 4.78
C LEU A 21 1.11 10.51 4.73
N ARG A 22 2.36 10.31 5.15
CA ARG A 22 3.40 11.34 5.08
C ARG A 22 3.71 11.73 3.64
N SER A 23 3.90 10.75 2.74
CA SER A 23 4.20 11.00 1.32
C SER A 23 3.04 11.69 0.63
N TYR A 24 1.80 11.31 0.93
CA TYR A 24 0.60 11.97 0.42
C TYR A 24 0.49 13.42 0.88
N ARG A 25 0.70 13.70 2.18
CA ARG A 25 0.72 15.08 2.70
C ARG A 25 1.82 15.91 2.05
N ASP A 26 3.04 15.36 1.94
CA ASP A 26 4.17 16.05 1.33
C ASP A 26 3.92 16.31 -0.17
N LEU A 27 3.27 15.38 -0.87
CA LEU A 27 2.83 15.53 -2.26
C LEU A 27 1.80 16.65 -2.40
N MET A 28 0.79 16.66 -1.52
CA MET A 28 -0.25 17.70 -1.52
C MET A 28 0.36 19.07 -1.23
N ASN A 29 1.29 19.17 -0.30
CA ASN A 29 2.06 20.39 -0.06
C ASN A 29 2.84 20.82 -1.32
N CYS A 30 3.46 19.90 -2.06
CA CYS A 30 4.14 20.28 -3.31
C CYS A 30 3.14 20.82 -4.37
N ALA A 31 1.92 20.29 -4.40
CA ALA A 31 0.89 20.68 -5.37
C ALA A 31 0.18 22.00 -5.01
N THR A 32 -0.06 22.28 -3.72
CA THR A 32 -0.77 23.49 -3.26
C THR A 32 0.11 24.73 -3.16
N VAL A 33 1.43 24.56 -3.25
CA VAL A 33 2.42 25.65 -3.10
C VAL A 33 2.51 26.61 -4.29
N HIS A 34 1.64 26.45 -5.29
CA HIS A 34 1.55 27.37 -6.43
C HIS A 34 0.72 28.61 -6.08
N GLY A 35 1.31 29.59 -5.37
CA GLY A 35 0.58 30.85 -5.15
C GLY A 35 1.25 31.98 -4.36
N MET A 36 2.42 31.81 -3.75
CA MET A 36 2.96 32.85 -2.86
C MET A 36 3.97 33.77 -3.57
N ASP A 37 3.69 35.07 -3.54
CA ASP A 37 4.52 36.11 -4.12
C ASP A 37 5.69 36.44 -3.18
N LYS A 38 6.92 36.26 -3.65
CA LYS A 38 8.15 36.55 -2.90
C LYS A 38 8.28 38.03 -2.52
N THR A 39 7.54 38.91 -3.20
CA THR A 39 7.60 40.36 -3.00
C THR A 39 6.59 40.90 -2.00
N ASN A 40 5.62 40.10 -1.59
CA ASN A 40 4.58 40.51 -0.65
C ASN A 40 4.99 40.21 0.80
N ASN A 41 5.58 41.19 1.48
CA ASN A 41 6.02 41.06 2.88
C ASN A 41 4.89 40.80 3.90
N ASN A 42 3.63 40.96 3.50
CA ASN A 42 2.46 40.77 4.37
C ASN A 42 1.96 39.32 4.41
N ASP A 43 2.51 38.42 3.58
CA ASP A 43 2.13 37.01 3.56
C ASP A 43 2.90 36.24 4.66
N PHE A 44 2.33 36.22 5.86
CA PHE A 44 2.90 35.57 7.05
C PHE A 44 3.18 34.06 6.84
N GLU A 45 2.44 33.41 5.95
CA GLU A 45 2.67 32.01 5.56
C GLU A 45 3.93 31.81 4.70
N ALA A 46 4.37 32.83 3.95
CA ALA A 46 5.58 32.78 3.12
C ALA A 46 6.87 32.86 3.94
N GLN A 47 6.85 33.52 5.11
CA GLN A 47 8.02 33.60 6.00
C GLN A 47 8.29 32.30 6.75
N ASN A 48 7.24 31.56 7.12
CA ASN A 48 7.38 30.29 7.84
C ASN A 48 7.75 29.11 6.94
N ASN A 49 7.47 29.17 5.64
CA ASN A 49 7.71 28.06 4.72
C ASN A 49 8.47 28.54 3.46
N LYS A 50 9.79 28.69 3.61
CA LYS A 50 10.76 29.18 2.58
C LYS A 50 10.80 28.36 1.26
N LEU A 51 9.98 27.33 1.12
CA LEU A 51 9.89 26.45 -0.05
C LEU A 51 8.82 26.90 -1.06
N ASN A 52 8.16 28.04 -0.83
CA ASN A 52 6.88 28.36 -1.46
C ASN A 52 6.87 29.55 -2.44
N PHE A 53 8.02 29.95 -2.99
CA PHE A 53 8.05 31.10 -3.90
C PHE A 53 7.52 30.77 -5.30
N ARG A 54 6.73 31.67 -5.90
CA ARG A 54 6.38 31.69 -7.33
C ARG A 54 7.56 32.15 -8.20
N ASP A 55 8.70 31.51 -8.01
CA ASP A 55 9.90 31.68 -8.81
C ASP A 55 10.04 30.48 -9.77
N PRO A 56 10.38 30.69 -11.06
CA PRO A 56 10.45 29.59 -12.04
C PRO A 56 11.34 28.42 -11.59
N GLU A 57 12.46 28.69 -10.91
CA GLU A 57 13.37 27.65 -10.41
C GLU A 57 12.74 26.89 -9.23
N THR A 58 12.02 27.60 -8.37
CA THR A 58 11.33 27.01 -7.21
C THR A 58 10.13 26.16 -7.67
N MET A 59 9.43 26.56 -8.73
CA MET A 59 8.35 25.80 -9.35
C MET A 59 8.87 24.52 -10.04
N ALA A 60 9.99 24.61 -10.78
CA ALA A 60 10.62 23.43 -11.36
C ALA A 60 11.08 22.44 -10.26
N ALA A 61 11.68 22.96 -9.18
CA ALA A 61 12.05 22.15 -8.02
C ALA A 61 10.83 21.52 -7.33
N ALA A 62 9.69 22.22 -7.27
CA ALA A 62 8.43 21.68 -6.75
C ALA A 62 7.90 20.52 -7.62
N GLY A 63 7.96 20.63 -8.94
CA GLY A 63 7.63 19.54 -9.86
C GLY A 63 8.50 18.30 -9.67
N ILE A 64 9.83 18.47 -9.54
CA ILE A 64 10.76 17.36 -9.27
C ILE A 64 10.47 16.73 -7.89
N ARG A 65 10.19 17.55 -6.87
CA ARG A 65 9.80 17.06 -5.53
C ARG A 65 8.48 16.30 -5.57
N MET A 66 7.50 16.79 -6.32
CA MET A 66 6.20 16.14 -6.52
C MET A 66 6.38 14.75 -7.13
N GLN A 67 7.13 14.65 -8.23
CA GLN A 67 7.39 13.36 -8.88
C GLN A 67 8.07 12.37 -7.92
N ARG A 68 9.12 12.79 -7.22
CA ARG A 68 9.81 11.94 -6.24
C ARG A 68 8.87 11.45 -5.13
N LYS A 69 7.99 12.32 -4.63
CA LYS A 69 7.02 11.96 -3.59
C LYS A 69 5.94 11.02 -4.10
N PHE A 70 5.54 11.17 -5.37
CA PHE A 70 4.65 10.24 -6.03
C PHE A 70 5.28 8.84 -6.17
N ASP A 71 6.53 8.78 -6.64
CA ASP A 71 7.26 7.50 -6.78
C ASP A 71 7.41 6.81 -5.41
N GLN A 72 7.72 7.58 -4.36
CA GLN A 72 7.81 7.08 -2.99
C GLN A 72 6.45 6.52 -2.50
N LEU A 73 5.35 7.24 -2.75
CA LEU A 73 4.00 6.79 -2.41
C LEU A 73 3.64 5.49 -3.12
N TYR A 74 3.91 5.41 -4.41
CA TYR A 74 3.65 4.22 -5.23
C TYR A 74 4.41 3.00 -4.72
N GLU A 75 5.69 3.17 -4.37
CA GLU A 75 6.51 2.09 -3.82
C GLU A 75 6.02 1.62 -2.44
N ASN A 76 5.62 2.55 -1.57
CA ASN A 76 5.05 2.20 -0.27
C ASN A 76 3.74 1.40 -0.40
N ILE A 77 2.88 1.74 -1.38
CA ILE A 77 1.66 0.99 -1.66
C ILE A 77 1.98 -0.43 -2.16
N LYS A 78 2.98 -0.58 -3.04
CA LYS A 78 3.45 -1.92 -3.46
C LYS A 78 3.93 -2.75 -2.27
N GLN A 79 4.71 -2.16 -1.39
CA GLN A 79 5.19 -2.86 -0.19
C GLN A 79 4.04 -3.25 0.74
N LEU A 80 3.01 -2.41 0.85
CA LEU A 80 1.80 -2.75 1.61
C LEU A 80 1.02 -3.92 0.98
N LEU A 81 0.90 -3.96 -0.35
CA LEU A 81 0.29 -5.08 -1.06
C LEU A 81 1.11 -6.37 -0.90
N ALA A 82 2.43 -6.29 -0.97
CA ALA A 82 3.32 -7.42 -0.70
C ALA A 82 3.16 -7.92 0.74
N LEU A 83 3.07 -7.01 1.72
CA LEU A 83 2.81 -7.36 3.12
C LEU A 83 1.44 -8.05 3.28
N SER A 84 0.40 -7.53 2.63
CA SER A 84 -0.93 -8.15 2.62
C SER A 84 -0.88 -9.58 2.06
N ARG A 85 -0.13 -9.79 0.98
CA ARG A 85 0.09 -11.13 0.42
C ARG A 85 0.79 -12.04 1.44
N THR A 86 1.87 -11.59 2.08
CA THR A 86 2.57 -12.36 3.11
C THR A 86 1.65 -12.73 4.27
N ILE A 87 0.82 -11.79 4.75
CA ILE A 87 -0.15 -12.05 5.81
C ILE A 87 -1.15 -13.12 5.35
N LYS A 88 -1.73 -13.00 4.15
CA LYS A 88 -2.65 -14.01 3.60
C LYS A 88 -1.98 -15.38 3.48
N GLU A 89 -0.73 -15.43 3.03
CA GLU A 89 0.04 -16.67 2.96
C GLU A 89 0.25 -17.29 4.34
N LEU A 90 0.55 -16.48 5.37
CA LEU A 90 0.64 -16.95 6.76
C LEU A 90 -0.69 -17.50 7.28
N TRP A 91 -1.81 -16.89 6.92
CA TRP A 91 -3.15 -17.37 7.30
C TRP A 91 -3.51 -18.69 6.61
N VAL A 92 -3.22 -18.82 5.31
CA VAL A 92 -3.57 -20.02 4.53
C VAL A 92 -2.62 -21.18 4.84
N PHE A 93 -1.33 -20.92 4.91
CA PHE A 93 -0.31 -21.97 5.00
C PHE A 93 0.30 -22.14 6.39
N GLY A 94 0.18 -21.15 7.29
CA GLY A 94 0.83 -21.15 8.59
C GLY A 94 2.23 -20.53 8.55
N ALA A 95 3.02 -20.70 9.63
CA ALA A 95 4.39 -20.19 9.69
C ALA A 95 5.24 -20.76 8.53
N PRO A 96 6.14 -19.98 7.93
CA PRO A 96 6.90 -20.42 6.77
C PRO A 96 8.01 -21.37 7.22
N ASP A 97 7.66 -22.63 7.46
CA ASP A 97 8.68 -23.66 7.49
C ASP A 97 9.18 -23.88 6.07
N ARG A 98 10.47 -23.63 5.85
CA ARG A 98 11.08 -23.58 4.51
C ARG A 98 11.26 -24.96 3.88
N THR A 99 10.91 -26.03 4.60
CA THR A 99 11.05 -27.44 4.18
C THR A 99 9.73 -28.13 3.83
N ASP A 100 8.62 -27.40 3.77
CA ASP A 100 7.33 -28.03 4.03
C ASP A 100 6.65 -28.65 2.79
N VAL A 101 6.85 -29.97 2.59
CA VAL A 101 6.04 -30.82 1.69
C VAL A 101 4.54 -30.69 2.02
N HIS A 102 4.17 -30.36 3.26
CA HIS A 102 2.77 -30.14 3.64
C HIS A 102 2.20 -28.84 3.05
N ARG A 103 3.02 -27.85 2.67
CA ARG A 103 2.54 -26.63 2.01
C ARG A 103 2.00 -26.94 0.61
N GLN A 104 2.76 -27.69 -0.19
CA GLN A 104 2.34 -28.14 -1.53
C GLN A 104 1.10 -29.03 -1.45
N GLN A 105 1.08 -30.02 -0.53
CA GLN A 105 -0.08 -30.88 -0.35
C GLN A 105 -1.34 -30.10 0.08
N LYS A 106 -1.18 -29.05 0.90
CA LYS A 106 -2.30 -28.21 1.32
C LYS A 106 -2.81 -27.32 0.19
N GLU A 107 -1.93 -26.81 -0.66
CA GLU A 107 -2.28 -26.06 -1.86
C GLU A 107 -3.07 -26.94 -2.85
N GLU A 108 -2.58 -28.14 -3.14
CA GLU A 108 -3.28 -29.13 -3.98
C GLU A 108 -4.66 -29.51 -3.40
N ARG A 109 -4.75 -29.65 -2.07
CA ARG A 109 -6.01 -29.93 -1.40
C ARG A 109 -7.00 -28.78 -1.50
N ILE A 110 -6.53 -27.53 -1.31
CA ILE A 110 -7.38 -26.34 -1.48
C ILE A 110 -7.92 -26.26 -2.91
N ASP A 111 -7.09 -26.51 -3.93
CA ASP A 111 -7.54 -26.49 -5.32
C ASP A 111 -8.58 -27.58 -5.62
N SER A 112 -8.39 -28.78 -5.06
CA SER A 112 -9.37 -29.87 -5.13
C SER A 112 -10.70 -29.47 -4.47
N ASP A 113 -10.64 -28.91 -3.26
CA ASP A 113 -11.83 -28.49 -2.51
C ASP A 113 -12.58 -27.35 -3.25
N VAL A 114 -11.85 -26.39 -3.83
CA VAL A 114 -12.44 -25.30 -4.64
C VAL A 114 -13.14 -25.86 -5.89
N THR A 115 -12.53 -26.84 -6.55
CA THR A 115 -13.13 -27.50 -7.72
C THR A 115 -14.40 -28.25 -7.34
N GLU A 116 -14.40 -28.94 -6.20
CA GLU A 116 -15.57 -29.66 -5.70
C GLU A 116 -16.70 -28.71 -5.31
N VAL A 117 -16.39 -27.63 -4.58
CA VAL A 117 -17.38 -26.61 -4.20
C VAL A 117 -17.98 -25.92 -5.42
N SER A 118 -17.16 -25.60 -6.43
CA SER A 118 -17.64 -25.01 -7.68
C SER A 118 -18.62 -25.95 -8.39
N ARG A 119 -18.28 -27.25 -8.47
CA ARG A 119 -19.17 -28.27 -9.05
C ARG A 119 -20.48 -28.41 -8.27
N LEU A 120 -20.43 -28.36 -6.94
CA LEU A 120 -21.63 -28.42 -6.10
C LEU A 120 -22.51 -27.18 -6.30
N LEU A 121 -21.90 -26.00 -6.43
CA LEU A 121 -22.60 -24.75 -6.71
C LEU A 121 -23.28 -24.78 -8.08
N ASP A 122 -22.56 -25.22 -9.13
CA ASP A 122 -23.11 -25.36 -10.48
C ASP A 122 -24.30 -26.33 -10.52
N ASN A 123 -24.24 -27.42 -9.74
CA ASN A 123 -25.36 -28.36 -9.63
C ASN A 123 -26.55 -27.76 -8.87
N PHE A 124 -26.30 -26.91 -7.87
CA PHE A 124 -27.36 -26.18 -7.18
C PHE A 124 -28.04 -25.17 -8.10
N ASP A 125 -27.27 -24.39 -8.87
CA ASP A 125 -27.79 -23.43 -9.84
C ASP A 125 -28.56 -24.15 -10.96
N ALA A 126 -28.04 -25.26 -11.50
CA ALA A 126 -28.72 -26.05 -12.52
C ALA A 126 -30.03 -26.69 -12.03
N ASN A 127 -30.09 -27.11 -10.75
CA ASN A 127 -31.32 -27.60 -10.14
C ASN A 127 -32.30 -26.47 -9.82
N SER A 128 -31.80 -25.30 -9.43
CA SER A 128 -32.62 -24.10 -9.21
C SER A 128 -33.21 -23.54 -10.50
N MET A 129 -32.54 -23.69 -11.64
CA MET A 129 -33.05 -23.28 -12.96
C MET A 129 -34.05 -24.27 -13.57
N ARG A 130 -34.15 -25.49 -13.03
CA ARG A 130 -35.07 -26.55 -13.50
C ARG A 130 -36.35 -26.66 -12.67
N ALA A 131 -36.43 -25.99 -11.53
CA ALA A 131 -37.63 -25.84 -10.70
C ALA A 131 -38.42 -24.60 -11.13
#